data_AF-A0A1G9KQ50-F1
#
_entry.id   AF-A0A1G9KQ50-F1
#
_cell.length_a   1.000
_cell.length_b   1.000
_cell.length_c   1.000
_cell.angle_alpha   90.00
_cell.angle_beta   90.00
_cell.angle_gamma   90.00
#
_symmetry.space_group_name_H-M   'P 1'
#
loop_
_entity.id
_entity.type
_entity.pdbx_description
1 polymer ?
#
loop_
_entity_poly.entity_id
_entity_poly.type
_entity_poly.pdbx_seq_one_letter_code
_entity_poly.pdbx_strand_id
1 'polypeptide(L)'
;MGPYPAISGAVRRTSLVTLFHFIGKFRNTFMARVTVEDCLDHVENRFKLVMISTQRARQLARGTRDAQLPWENDKPTVMALREIAAGQIDENVLNEPVEAPVRIRPEPSAEFDA
;
A
#
# COMPACT_ATOMS: atom_id res chain seq x y z
N MET A 1 49.61 13.24 -5.27
CA MET A 1 49.53 12.06 -6.15
C MET A 1 49.44 10.84 -5.26
N GLY A 2 48.21 10.42 -4.95
CA GLY A 2 47.96 9.28 -4.06
C GLY A 2 47.65 8.01 -4.85
N PRO A 3 47.63 6.86 -4.17
CA PRO A 3 46.79 5.76 -4.61
C PRO A 3 45.94 5.26 -3.43
N TYR A 4 44.67 5.59 -3.45
CA TYR A 4 43.59 4.65 -3.11
C TYR A 4 42.80 4.46 -4.41
N PRO A 5 42.06 3.35 -4.67
CA PRO A 5 41.59 2.32 -3.73
C PRO A 5 41.64 0.86 -4.25
N ALA A 6 41.56 -0.12 -3.36
CA ALA A 6 41.07 -1.46 -3.69
C ALA A 6 39.70 -1.65 -3.02
N ILE A 7 38.64 -1.21 -3.70
CA ILE A 7 37.26 -1.42 -3.27
C ILE A 7 36.91 -2.86 -3.66
N SER A 8 37.12 -3.80 -2.74
CA SER A 8 36.61 -5.16 -2.88
C SER A 8 35.09 -5.10 -2.73
N GLY A 9 34.41 -4.89 -3.87
CA GLY A 9 32.97 -4.94 -3.98
C GLY A 9 32.49 -6.36 -3.75
N ALA A 10 32.16 -6.67 -2.49
CA ALA A 10 31.32 -7.81 -2.16
C ALA A 10 29.95 -7.61 -2.81
N VAL A 11 29.80 -8.09 -4.06
CA VAL A 11 28.50 -8.27 -4.70
C VAL A 11 27.79 -9.36 -3.90
N ARG A 12 27.09 -8.94 -2.84
CA ARG A 12 26.09 -9.76 -2.19
C ARG A 12 25.05 -10.03 -3.26
N ARG A 13 25.10 -11.23 -3.83
CA ARG A 13 24.04 -11.81 -4.65
C ARG A 13 22.78 -11.83 -3.78
N THR A 14 22.03 -10.74 -3.76
CA THR A 14 20.70 -10.66 -3.16
C THR A 14 19.81 -11.51 -4.04
N SER A 15 19.72 -12.76 -3.61
CA SER A 15 18.88 -13.82 -4.11
C SER A 15 17.54 -13.30 -4.63
N LEU A 16 17.20 -13.70 -5.85
CA LEU A 16 15.92 -13.46 -6.56
C LEU A 16 14.66 -13.96 -5.79
N VAL A 17 14.84 -14.46 -4.56
CA VAL A 17 13.82 -15.13 -3.74
C VAL A 17 12.97 -14.12 -2.94
N THR A 18 13.37 -12.85 -2.83
CA THR A 18 12.60 -11.82 -2.10
C THR A 18 11.49 -11.17 -2.93
N LEU A 19 11.45 -11.37 -4.26
CA LEU A 19 10.41 -10.81 -5.12
C LEU A 19 9.10 -11.64 -5.11
N PHE A 20 9.15 -12.90 -4.67
CA PHE A 20 7.99 -13.80 -4.69
C PHE A 20 7.15 -13.81 -3.40
N HIS A 21 7.54 -13.06 -2.37
CA HIS A 21 6.80 -12.99 -1.10
C HIS A 21 5.68 -11.92 -1.08
N PHE A 22 5.56 -11.10 -2.11
CA PHE A 22 4.61 -9.98 -2.11
C PHE A 22 3.19 -10.34 -2.59
N ILE A 23 2.99 -11.49 -3.25
CA ILE A 23 1.72 -11.86 -3.92
C ILE A 23 0.99 -13.03 -3.22
N GLY A 24 1.41 -13.41 -1.99
CA GLY A 24 0.99 -14.69 -1.37
C GLY A 24 0.33 -14.62 0.00
N LYS A 25 0.04 -13.43 0.57
CA LYS A 25 -0.46 -13.31 1.96
C LYS A 25 -1.98 -13.14 2.06
N PHE A 26 -2.73 -13.91 1.26
CA PHE A 26 -4.20 -14.08 1.43
C PHE A 26 -4.54 -15.11 2.54
N ARG A 27 -3.67 -15.29 3.53
CA ARG A 27 -3.95 -16.16 4.68
C ARG A 27 -4.81 -15.41 5.68
N ASN A 28 -6.11 -15.68 5.59
CA ASN A 28 -7.11 -15.73 6.65
C ASN A 28 -6.67 -15.14 8.01
N THR A 29 -6.68 -13.82 8.11
CA THR A 29 -6.63 -13.11 9.39
C THR A 29 -8.03 -13.16 9.99
N PHE A 30 -8.14 -13.60 11.25
CA PHE A 30 -9.39 -13.60 12.01
C PHE A 30 -10.03 -12.23 11.88
N MET A 31 -11.15 -12.21 11.17
CA MET A 31 -11.80 -11.02 10.64
C MET A 31 -12.45 -10.28 11.79
N ALA A 32 -12.05 -9.03 12.04
CA ALA A 32 -12.92 -8.11 12.75
C ALA A 32 -14.28 -8.12 12.05
N ARG A 33 -15.34 -8.48 12.77
CA ARG A 33 -16.70 -8.43 12.21
C ARG A 33 -17.06 -6.95 12.04
N VAL A 34 -16.96 -6.45 10.82
CA VAL A 34 -17.50 -5.16 10.40
C VAL A 34 -18.70 -5.43 9.51
N THR A 35 -19.82 -4.78 9.80
CA THR A 35 -21.04 -4.90 8.99
C THR A 35 -21.19 -3.68 8.09
N VAL A 36 -21.99 -3.79 7.03
CA VAL A 36 -22.19 -2.69 6.09
C VAL A 36 -23.03 -1.60 6.74
N GLU A 37 -23.93 -2.01 7.62
CA GLU A 37 -24.81 -1.18 8.42
C GLU A 37 -24.00 -0.18 9.26
N ASP A 38 -22.94 -0.63 9.94
CA ASP A 38 -22.04 0.24 10.72
C ASP A 38 -21.38 1.35 9.87
N CYS A 39 -21.16 1.07 8.58
CA CYS A 39 -20.57 2.04 7.66
C CYS A 39 -21.61 3.02 7.10
N LEU A 40 -22.88 2.62 7.01
CA LEU A 40 -23.96 3.43 6.44
C LEU A 40 -24.44 4.54 7.37
N ASP A 41 -24.14 4.44 8.67
CA ASP A 41 -24.37 5.52 9.64
C ASP A 41 -23.54 6.78 9.33
N HIS A 42 -22.42 6.63 8.61
CA HIS A 42 -21.51 7.71 8.24
C HIS A 42 -21.52 8.04 6.73
N VAL A 43 -21.92 7.08 5.88
CA VAL A 43 -21.99 7.26 4.43
C VAL A 43 -23.32 6.74 3.89
N GLU A 44 -24.21 7.66 3.52
CA GLU A 44 -25.58 7.33 3.09
C GLU A 44 -25.65 6.49 1.79
N ASN A 45 -24.62 6.57 0.93
CA ASN A 45 -24.61 5.93 -0.37
C ASN A 45 -23.64 4.74 -0.44
N ARG A 46 -24.18 3.54 -0.68
CA ARG A 46 -23.43 2.28 -0.80
C ARG A 46 -22.37 2.30 -1.91
N PHE A 47 -22.63 2.94 -3.05
CA PHE A 47 -21.62 3.07 -4.11
C PHE A 47 -20.46 3.96 -3.67
N LYS A 48 -20.80 5.04 -2.95
CA LYS A 48 -19.81 5.98 -2.42
C LYS A 48 -18.96 5.35 -1.34
N LEU A 49 -19.57 4.56 -0.45
CA LEU A 49 -18.87 3.73 0.54
C LEU A 49 -17.84 2.82 -0.13
N VAL A 50 -18.20 2.15 -1.23
CA VAL A 50 -17.26 1.30 -1.98
C VAL A 50 -16.11 2.12 -2.57
N MET A 51 -16.37 3.31 -3.12
CA MET A 51 -15.32 4.18 -3.66
C MET A 51 -14.36 4.67 -2.57
N ILE A 52 -14.88 5.19 -1.46
CA ILE A 52 -14.08 5.72 -0.34
C ILE A 52 -13.25 4.61 0.29
N SER A 53 -13.87 3.47 0.61
CA SER A 53 -13.17 2.32 1.19
C SER A 53 -12.07 1.78 0.28
N THR A 54 -12.31 1.71 -1.03
CA THR A 54 -11.30 1.27 -2.00
C THR A 54 -10.12 2.23 -2.06
N GLN A 55 -10.38 3.53 -2.14
CA GLN A 55 -9.34 4.55 -2.19
C GLN A 55 -8.51 4.53 -0.90
N ARG A 56 -9.17 4.51 0.25
CA ARG A 56 -8.52 4.47 1.56
C ARG A 56 -7.68 3.20 1.74
N ALA A 57 -8.24 2.04 1.41
CA ALA A 57 -7.52 0.77 1.48
C ALA A 57 -6.24 0.78 0.63
N ARG A 58 -6.24 1.45 -0.53
CA ARG A 58 -5.05 1.60 -1.37
C ARG A 58 -4.01 2.53 -0.74
N GLN A 59 -4.42 3.63 -0.11
CA GLN A 59 -3.50 4.51 0.62
C GLN A 59 -2.80 3.74 1.76
N LEU A 60 -3.56 2.94 2.49
CA LEU A 60 -3.06 2.08 3.58
C LEU A 60 -2.13 0.97 3.06
N ALA A 61 -2.51 0.29 1.98
CA ALA A 61 -1.72 -0.79 1.39
C ALA A 61 -0.38 -0.29 0.81
N ARG A 62 -0.32 0.97 0.37
CA ARG A 62 0.91 1.60 -0.14
C ARG A 62 1.74 2.27 0.95
N GLY A 63 1.21 2.39 2.17
CA GLY A 63 1.87 3.14 3.24
C GLY A 63 1.97 4.64 2.95
N THR A 64 1.12 5.19 2.07
CA THR A 64 1.10 6.64 1.79
C THR A 64 0.56 7.42 2.99
N ARG A 65 -0.28 6.78 3.80
CA ARG A 65 -0.88 7.35 5.00
C ARG A 65 -0.95 6.33 6.11
N ASP A 66 -0.77 6.81 7.33
CA ASP A 66 -0.92 6.02 8.53
C ASP A 66 -2.40 5.71 8.80
N ALA A 67 -2.61 4.60 9.49
CA ALA A 67 -3.91 4.22 10.01
C ALA A 67 -4.29 5.14 11.17
N GLN A 68 -5.56 5.53 11.22
CA GLN A 68 -6.08 6.32 12.34
C GLN A 68 -6.51 5.42 13.51
N LEU A 69 -6.71 4.13 13.24
CA LEU A 69 -7.03 3.10 14.22
C LEU A 69 -5.85 2.13 14.40
N PRO A 70 -5.72 1.51 15.59
CA PRO A 70 -4.68 0.51 15.84
C PRO A 70 -4.90 -0.73 14.96
N TRP A 71 -3.81 -1.26 14.42
CA TRP A 71 -3.84 -2.47 13.61
C TRP A 71 -4.05 -3.72 14.48
N GLU A 72 -5.10 -4.49 14.18
CA GLU A 72 -5.41 -5.77 14.85
C GLU A 72 -5.20 -6.97 13.91
N ASN A 73 -4.15 -6.94 13.09
CA ASN A 73 -3.92 -7.89 11.98
C ASN A 73 -5.00 -7.85 10.87
N ASP A 74 -5.71 -6.72 10.76
CA ASP A 74 -6.69 -6.52 9.71
C ASP A 74 -6.04 -6.38 8.33
N LYS A 75 -6.78 -6.79 7.31
CA LYS A 75 -6.43 -6.42 5.93
C LYS A 75 -6.68 -4.91 5.75
N PRO A 76 -5.93 -4.21 4.88
CA PRO A 76 -6.11 -2.77 4.67
C PRO A 76 -7.55 -2.40 4.27
N THR A 77 -8.25 -3.29 3.56
CA THR A 77 -9.68 -3.10 3.23
C THR A 77 -10.59 -3.14 4.44
N VAL A 78 -10.34 -4.07 5.38
CA VAL A 78 -11.13 -4.20 6.61
C VAL A 78 -10.85 -3.01 7.53
N MET A 79 -9.59 -2.60 7.64
CA MET A 79 -9.23 -1.43 8.44
C MET A 79 -9.84 -0.14 7.88
N ALA A 80 -9.85 0.04 6.55
CA ALA A 80 -10.54 1.19 5.93
C ALA A 80 -12.03 1.23 6.28
N LEU A 81 -12.72 0.08 6.27
CA LEU A 81 -14.13 0.02 6.68
C LEU A 81 -14.32 0.30 8.17
N ARG A 82 -13.39 -0.13 9.04
CA ARG A 82 -13.41 0.21 10.47
C ARG A 82 -13.23 1.71 10.71
N GLU A 83 -12.32 2.35 9.97
CA GLU A 83 -12.10 3.80 10.06
C GLU A 83 -13.35 4.58 9.59
N ILE A 84 -14.05 4.09 8.56
CA ILE A 84 -15.31 4.67 8.08
C ILE A 84 -16.43 4.47 9.11
N ALA A 85 -16.58 3.26 9.67
CA ALA A 85 -17.56 2.97 10.72
C ALA A 85 -17.29 3.74 12.03
N ALA A 86 -16.04 4.14 12.28
CA ALA A 86 -15.67 5.02 13.39
C ALA A 86 -15.79 6.52 13.06
N GLY A 87 -16.23 6.89 11.84
CA GLY A 87 -16.38 8.28 11.40
C GLY A 87 -15.06 9.05 11.28
N GLN A 88 -13.93 8.36 11.11
CA GLN A 88 -12.62 9.02 11.01
C GLN A 88 -12.20 9.31 9.56
N ILE A 89 -12.90 8.70 8.60
CA ILE A 89 -12.66 8.86 7.16
C ILE A 89 -13.92 9.35 6.47
N ASP A 90 -13.77 10.50 5.81
CA ASP A 90 -14.79 11.15 5.00
C ASP A 90 -14.51 11.01 3.50
N GLU A 91 -15.43 11.53 2.72
CA GLU A 91 -15.38 11.61 1.26
C GLU A 91 -14.16 12.36 0.72
N ASN A 92 -13.52 13.20 1.55
CA ASN A 92 -12.32 13.96 1.20
C ASN A 92 -11.17 13.07 0.72
N VAL A 93 -11.12 11.80 1.15
CA VAL A 93 -10.16 10.80 0.67
C VAL A 93 -10.17 10.64 -0.85
N LEU A 94 -11.31 10.88 -1.51
CA LEU A 94 -11.44 10.75 -2.96
C LEU A 94 -10.72 11.84 -3.75
N ASN A 95 -10.51 13.01 -3.14
CA ASN A 95 -9.83 14.14 -3.78
C ASN A 95 -8.30 14.02 -3.72
N GLU A 96 -7.81 13.08 -2.92
CA GLU A 96 -6.39 12.96 -2.64
C GLU A 96 -5.76 11.92 -3.58
N PRO A 97 -4.70 12.28 -4.30
CA PRO A 97 -4.04 11.34 -5.18
C PRO A 97 -3.41 10.22 -4.33
N VAL A 98 -3.75 8.98 -4.64
CA VAL A 98 -2.93 7.85 -4.18
C VAL A 98 -1.65 7.89 -4.99
N GLU A 99 -0.64 8.58 -4.46
CA GLU A 99 0.68 8.65 -5.10
C GLU A 99 1.13 7.23 -5.41
N ALA A 100 1.31 6.96 -6.70
CA ALA A 100 1.91 5.72 -7.14
C ALA A 100 3.41 5.92 -7.00
N PRO A 101 4.17 4.97 -6.43
CA PRO A 101 5.61 5.02 -6.57
C PRO A 101 5.92 5.12 -8.06
N VAL A 102 6.62 6.18 -8.47
CA VAL A 102 7.06 6.37 -9.85
C VAL A 102 7.86 5.13 -10.20
N ARG A 103 7.30 4.26 -11.06
CA ARG A 103 8.07 3.19 -11.66
C ARG A 103 9.02 3.89 -12.62
N ILE A 104 10.24 4.15 -12.18
CA ILE A 104 11.31 4.59 -13.07
C ILE A 104 11.44 3.49 -14.11
N ARG A 105 10.95 3.75 -15.32
CA ARG A 105 11.29 2.91 -16.47
C ARG A 105 12.81 3.08 -16.62
N PRO A 106 13.60 2.01 -16.53
CA PRO A 106 15.01 2.15 -16.85
C PRO A 106 15.09 2.68 -18.28
N GLU A 107 15.73 3.83 -18.45
CA GLU A 107 16.06 4.36 -19.77
C GLU A 107 16.81 3.26 -20.52
N PRO A 108 16.47 2.96 -21.78
CA PRO A 108 17.28 2.06 -22.57
C PRO A 108 18.68 2.67 -22.62
N SER A 109 19.66 1.97 -22.04
CA SER A 109 21.06 2.37 -22.12
C SER A 109 21.41 2.39 -23.60
N ALA A 110 21.51 3.60 -24.15
CA ALA A 110 21.95 3.84 -25.51
C ALA A 110 23.45 3.52 -25.58
N GLU A 111 23.77 2.23 -25.64
CA GLU A 111 25.09 1.70 -25.92
C GLU A 111 24.90 0.26 -26.42
N PHE A 112 24.51 0.16 -27.68
CA PHE A 112 24.75 -1.02 -28.50
C PHE A 112 25.72 -0.56 -29.59
N ASP A 113 26.97 -0.34 -29.18
CA ASP A 113 28.05 0.01 -30.10
C ASP A 113 28.81 -1.25 -30.54
N ALA A 114 28.89 -1.37 -31.88
CA ALA A 114 29.68 -2.27 -32.74
C ALA A 114 29.17 -3.69 -33.00
#